data_AF-A0AAD4KVB3-F1
#
_entry.id   AF-A0AAD4KVB3-F1
#
_cell.length_a   1.000
_cell.length_b   1.000
_cell.length_c   1.000
_cell.angle_alpha   90.00
_cell.angle_beta   90.00
_cell.angle_gamma   90.00
#
_symmetry.space_group_name_H-M   'P 1'
#
loop_
_entity.id
_entity.type
_entity.pdbx_description
1 polymer ?
#
loop_
_entity_poly.entity_id
_entity_poly.type
_entity_poly.pdbx_seq_one_letter_code
_entity_poly.pdbx_strand_id
1 'polypeptide(L)'
;MKWTHPPSKSGVHRFACLSLYRALLRQSSKLPQTNVEAESIRQLVRSRFDRYKELCSPTKTIHSLQAGYEALDLFYSAARGSKDSLTQINQYLQKLEARKLVLESKKHEKLSKDVGLVTLGRHQKRRAQNIEYARQTKLPHPNVEPILSRPRPIITGRRRVPVFVCARGIPFLRIKKPQPESLSRVIRQKLAQRDKLTGRRARLYADLLFASDEENWDRYLQDRDPVLWKKYDKQPTWIKGTWAQDVWRAYEKSVNDNRNYEQRHQDTAEAMWKVVLAERELAEKEEAQRKAQVVESNPDPILSNQKH
;
A
#
# COMPACT_ATOMS: atom_id res chain seq x y z
N MET A 1 2.24 -30.86 -32.55
CA MET A 1 1.29 -30.46 -31.49
C MET A 1 1.09 -28.95 -31.54
N LYS A 2 -0.10 -28.47 -31.94
CA LYS A 2 -0.47 -27.05 -31.81
C LYS A 2 -1.00 -26.83 -30.39
N TRP A 3 -0.43 -25.87 -29.65
CA TRP A 3 -0.87 -25.54 -28.29
C TRP A 3 -2.07 -24.59 -28.37
N THR A 4 -3.26 -25.04 -27.96
CA THR A 4 -4.49 -24.22 -27.95
C THR A 4 -4.62 -23.35 -26.70
N HIS A 5 -3.87 -23.67 -25.64
CA HIS A 5 -3.88 -22.95 -24.36
C HIS A 5 -2.45 -22.84 -23.78
N PRO A 6 -2.18 -21.83 -22.94
CA PRO A 6 -0.88 -21.72 -22.27
C PRO A 6 -0.59 -22.98 -21.43
N PRO A 7 0.67 -23.47 -21.39
CA PRO A 7 1.03 -24.73 -20.73
C PRO A 7 0.57 -24.80 -19.26
N SER A 8 0.60 -23.67 -18.55
CA SER A 8 0.17 -23.54 -17.15
C SER A 8 -1.30 -23.88 -16.91
N LYS A 9 -2.15 -23.81 -17.95
CA LYS A 9 -3.59 -24.13 -17.89
C LYS A 9 -3.92 -25.52 -18.47
N SER A 10 -2.92 -26.26 -18.97
CA SER A 10 -3.12 -27.61 -19.49
C SER A 10 -2.98 -28.65 -18.37
N GLY A 11 -4.03 -29.42 -18.12
CA GLY A 11 -4.01 -30.54 -17.18
C GLY A 11 -2.97 -31.61 -17.53
N VAL A 12 -2.78 -31.87 -18.84
CA VAL A 12 -1.79 -32.84 -19.36
C VAL A 12 -0.37 -32.37 -19.04
N HIS A 13 -0.08 -31.08 -19.22
CA HIS A 13 1.22 -30.51 -18.89
C HIS A 13 1.51 -30.61 -17.39
N ARG A 14 0.52 -30.27 -16.55
CA ARG A 14 0.64 -30.39 -15.09
C ARG A 14 0.94 -31.83 -14.68
N PHE A 15 0.24 -32.80 -15.25
CA PHE A 15 0.45 -34.22 -14.97
C PHE A 15 1.87 -34.67 -15.39
N ALA A 16 2.32 -34.30 -16.59
CA ALA A 16 3.66 -34.63 -17.09
C ALA A 16 4.78 -34.02 -16.22
N CYS A 17 4.62 -32.77 -15.77
CA CYS A 17 5.60 -32.14 -14.89
C CYS A 17 5.65 -32.83 -13.52
N LEU A 18 4.50 -33.20 -12.95
CA LEU A 18 4.43 -33.90 -11.67
C LEU A 18 5.00 -35.31 -11.76
N SER A 19 4.75 -36.04 -12.85
CA SER A 19 5.32 -37.37 -13.06
C SER A 19 6.85 -37.31 -13.20
N LEU A 20 7.36 -36.37 -13.99
CA LEU A 20 8.80 -36.14 -14.16
C LEU A 20 9.47 -35.73 -12.84
N TYR A 21 8.87 -34.79 -12.11
CA TYR A 21 9.36 -34.35 -10.79
C TYR A 21 9.46 -35.52 -9.81
N ARG A 22 8.42 -36.36 -9.71
CA ARG A 22 8.40 -37.54 -8.85
C ARG A 22 9.42 -38.58 -9.30
N ALA A 23 9.56 -38.80 -10.60
CA ALA A 23 10.53 -39.74 -11.17
C ALA A 23 11.96 -39.33 -10.83
N LEU A 24 12.32 -38.06 -11.03
CA LEU A 24 13.65 -37.53 -10.71
C LEU A 24 13.98 -37.65 -9.22
N LEU A 25 13.03 -37.30 -8.34
CA LEU A 25 13.23 -37.48 -6.90
C LEU A 25 13.41 -38.95 -6.52
N ARG A 26 12.63 -39.86 -7.12
CA ARG A 26 12.74 -41.30 -6.87
C ARG A 26 14.05 -41.89 -7.37
N GLN A 27 14.59 -41.40 -8.49
CA GLN A 27 15.88 -41.87 -8.99
C GLN A 27 17.04 -41.28 -8.20
N SER A 28 16.93 -40.03 -7.75
CA SER A 28 17.97 -39.39 -6.92
C SER A 28 18.26 -40.15 -5.62
N SER A 29 17.27 -40.84 -5.04
CA SER A 29 17.48 -41.67 -3.83
C SER A 29 18.13 -43.02 -4.11
N LYS A 30 18.18 -43.47 -5.37
CA LYS A 30 18.78 -44.75 -5.78
C LYS A 30 20.23 -44.62 -6.23
N LEU A 31 20.76 -43.40 -6.27
CA LEU A 31 22.14 -43.17 -6.63
C LEU A 31 23.07 -43.72 -5.53
N PRO A 32 24.25 -44.25 -5.89
CA PRO A 32 25.21 -44.74 -4.91
C PRO A 32 25.63 -43.61 -3.96
N GLN A 33 25.69 -43.91 -2.66
CA GLN A 33 25.94 -42.96 -1.57
C GLN A 33 27.33 -42.30 -1.61
N THR A 34 28.21 -42.70 -2.55
CA THR A 34 29.53 -42.12 -2.77
C THR A 34 29.49 -40.72 -3.38
N ASN A 35 28.33 -40.27 -3.86
CA ASN A 35 28.16 -38.95 -4.44
C ASN A 35 27.73 -37.90 -3.40
N VAL A 36 28.12 -36.65 -3.68
CA VAL A 36 27.66 -35.42 -3.04
C VAL A 36 26.20 -35.58 -2.61
N GLU A 37 26.00 -35.52 -1.29
CA GLU A 37 24.78 -35.73 -0.54
C GLU A 37 23.51 -35.86 -1.40
N ALA A 38 22.89 -37.04 -1.46
CA ALA A 38 21.62 -37.24 -2.17
C ALA A 38 20.55 -36.17 -1.83
N GLU A 39 20.66 -35.56 -0.65
CA GLU A 39 19.89 -34.39 -0.22
C GLU A 39 20.13 -33.14 -1.09
N SER A 40 21.38 -32.82 -1.42
CA SER A 40 21.76 -31.70 -2.29
C SER A 40 21.16 -31.84 -3.69
N ILE A 41 21.13 -33.06 -4.25
CA ILE A 41 20.49 -33.32 -5.55
C ILE A 41 18.97 -33.13 -5.46
N ARG A 42 18.32 -33.62 -4.39
CA ARG A 42 16.87 -33.42 -4.18
C ARG A 42 16.51 -31.94 -4.06
N GLN A 43 17.28 -31.17 -3.29
CA GLN A 43 17.10 -29.73 -3.15
C GLN A 43 17.31 -28.99 -4.47
N LEU A 44 18.30 -29.41 -5.26
CA LEU A 44 18.53 -28.88 -6.59
C LEU A 44 17.32 -29.12 -7.50
N VAL A 45 16.80 -30.35 -7.57
CA VAL A 45 15.61 -30.68 -8.37
C VAL A 45 14.42 -29.80 -7.95
N ARG A 46 14.14 -29.71 -6.64
CA ARG A 46 13.08 -28.83 -6.11
C ARG A 46 13.26 -27.38 -6.56
N SER A 47 14.44 -26.81 -6.33
CA SER A 47 14.74 -25.41 -6.68
C SER A 47 14.60 -25.13 -8.18
N ARG A 48 14.86 -26.11 -9.04
CA ARG A 48 14.72 -25.99 -10.49
C ARG A 48 13.26 -25.99 -10.90
N PHE A 49 12.46 -26.91 -10.39
CA PHE A 49 11.02 -26.94 -10.68
C PHE A 49 10.31 -25.69 -10.14
N ASP A 50 10.67 -25.21 -8.95
CA ASP A 50 10.11 -23.97 -8.40
C ASP A 50 10.46 -22.74 -9.27
N ARG A 51 11.70 -22.65 -9.75
CA ARG A 51 12.13 -21.57 -10.65
C ARG A 51 11.31 -21.51 -11.95
N TYR A 52 10.90 -22.66 -12.48
CA TYR A 52 10.17 -22.75 -13.75
C TYR A 52 8.64 -22.87 -13.57
N LYS A 53 8.12 -22.70 -12.36
CA LYS A 53 6.68 -22.82 -12.05
C LYS A 53 5.80 -21.84 -12.83
N GLU A 54 6.30 -20.63 -13.08
CA GLU A 54 5.58 -19.56 -13.79
C GLU A 54 5.90 -19.50 -15.30
N LEU A 55 6.57 -20.53 -15.85
CA LEU A 55 6.98 -20.54 -17.25
C LEU A 55 5.79 -20.76 -18.19
N CYS A 56 5.39 -19.70 -18.92
CA CYS A 56 4.24 -19.74 -19.84
C CYS A 56 4.61 -19.94 -21.32
N SER A 57 5.90 -19.89 -21.69
CA SER A 57 6.34 -19.96 -23.09
C SER A 57 6.41 -21.41 -23.60
N PRO A 58 5.62 -21.80 -24.63
CA PRO A 58 5.56 -23.20 -25.10
C PRO A 58 6.91 -23.77 -25.52
N THR A 59 7.72 -23.00 -26.25
CA THR A 59 9.06 -23.43 -26.71
C THR A 59 10.00 -23.67 -25.53
N LYS A 60 10.01 -22.75 -24.56
CA LYS A 60 10.83 -22.92 -23.34
C LYS A 60 10.37 -24.11 -22.53
N THR A 61 9.06 -24.33 -22.44
CA THR A 61 8.48 -25.50 -21.76
C THR A 61 8.94 -26.80 -22.41
N ILE A 62 8.89 -26.91 -23.75
CA ILE A 62 9.35 -28.09 -24.49
C ILE A 62 10.83 -28.36 -24.21
N HIS A 63 11.70 -27.37 -24.39
CA HIS A 63 13.13 -27.54 -24.13
C HIS A 63 13.43 -27.88 -22.65
N SER A 64 12.69 -27.28 -21.72
CA SER A 64 12.86 -27.59 -20.29
C SER A 64 12.43 -29.01 -19.94
N LEU A 65 11.36 -29.51 -20.58
CA LEU A 65 10.91 -30.90 -20.41
C LEU A 65 11.88 -31.88 -21.06
N GLN A 66 12.36 -31.59 -22.28
CA GLN A 66 13.39 -32.39 -22.95
C GLN A 66 14.63 -32.53 -22.07
N ALA A 67 15.18 -31.42 -21.58
CA ALA A 67 16.31 -31.43 -20.66
C ALA A 67 16.02 -32.20 -19.36
N GLY A 68 14.77 -32.17 -18.89
CA GLY A 68 14.35 -32.93 -17.72
C GLY A 68 14.28 -34.45 -17.96
N TYR A 69 13.85 -34.89 -19.15
CA TYR A 69 13.88 -36.30 -19.54
C TYR A 69 15.30 -36.79 -19.79
N GLU A 70 16.15 -35.98 -20.43
CA GLU A 70 17.59 -36.28 -20.57
C GLU A 70 18.26 -36.46 -19.19
N ALA A 71 17.94 -35.58 -18.23
CA ALA A 71 18.43 -35.71 -16.87
C ALA A 71 17.91 -36.98 -16.17
N LEU A 72 16.68 -37.39 -16.45
CA LEU A 72 16.11 -38.63 -15.91
C LEU A 72 16.84 -39.86 -16.47
N ASP A 73 17.17 -39.87 -17.76
CA ASP A 73 17.91 -40.96 -18.39
C ASP A 73 19.34 -41.08 -17.84
N LEU A 74 19.99 -39.94 -17.60
CA LEU A 74 21.28 -39.89 -16.91
C LEU A 74 21.19 -40.45 -15.49
N PHE A 75 20.19 -40.05 -14.71
CA PHE A 75 19.97 -40.58 -13.35
C PHE A 75 19.65 -42.07 -13.35
N TYR A 76 18.90 -42.55 -14.34
CA TYR A 76 18.55 -43.95 -14.48
C TYR A 76 19.79 -44.81 -14.80
N SER A 77 20.62 -44.33 -15.72
CA SER A 77 21.87 -44.99 -16.12
C SER A 77 22.88 -45.00 -14.98
N ALA A 78 22.97 -43.90 -14.23
CA ALA A 78 23.77 -43.78 -13.01
C ALA A 78 23.30 -44.73 -11.90
N ALA A 79 21.98 -44.86 -11.69
CA ALA A 79 21.41 -45.78 -10.69
C ALA A 79 21.68 -47.26 -11.01
N ARG A 80 21.87 -47.60 -12.28
CA ARG A 80 22.28 -48.95 -12.75
C ARG A 80 23.79 -49.21 -12.66
N GLY A 81 24.57 -48.23 -12.23
CA GLY A 81 26.03 -48.38 -12.04
C GLY A 81 26.90 -47.90 -13.20
N SER A 82 26.37 -47.13 -14.16
CA SER A 82 27.19 -46.51 -15.20
C SER A 82 28.13 -45.47 -14.60
N LYS A 83 29.44 -45.70 -14.69
CA LYS A 83 30.48 -44.79 -14.18
C LYS A 83 30.48 -43.46 -14.94
N ASP A 84 30.27 -43.48 -16.26
CA ASP A 84 30.27 -42.26 -17.10
C ASP A 84 29.10 -41.32 -16.77
N SER A 85 27.92 -41.90 -16.50
CA SER A 85 26.76 -41.09 -16.08
C SER A 85 27.02 -40.44 -14.71
N LEU A 86 27.69 -41.15 -13.80
CA LEU A 86 28.06 -40.63 -12.48
C LEU A 86 29.10 -39.50 -12.59
N THR A 87 30.12 -39.64 -13.44
CA THR A 87 31.12 -38.58 -13.65
C THR A 87 30.49 -37.33 -14.25
N GLN A 88 29.59 -37.47 -15.23
CA GLN A 88 28.84 -36.34 -15.79
C GLN A 88 28.02 -35.60 -14.73
N ILE A 89 27.28 -36.32 -13.88
CA ILE A 89 26.49 -35.71 -12.80
C ILE A 89 27.40 -34.91 -11.85
N ASN A 90 28.55 -35.49 -11.46
CA ASN A 90 29.49 -34.83 -10.56
C ASN A 90 30.12 -33.58 -11.19
N GLN A 91 30.49 -33.62 -12.47
CA GLN A 91 30.97 -32.45 -13.21
C GLN A 91 29.91 -31.33 -13.25
N TYR A 92 28.64 -31.68 -13.44
CA TYR A 92 27.55 -30.70 -13.40
C TYR A 92 27.36 -30.09 -12.01
N LEU A 93 27.43 -30.88 -10.94
CA LEU A 93 27.33 -30.37 -9.57
C LEU A 93 28.47 -29.41 -9.25
N GLN A 94 29.71 -29.78 -9.56
CA GLN A 94 30.88 -28.92 -9.38
C GLN A 94 30.75 -27.61 -10.15
N LYS A 95 30.28 -27.65 -11.40
CA LYS A 95 30.04 -26.44 -12.22
C LYS A 95 28.97 -25.53 -11.61
N LEU A 96 27.94 -26.10 -10.97
CA LEU A 96 26.89 -25.33 -10.32
C LEU A 96 27.37 -24.69 -9.02
N GLU A 97 28.14 -25.41 -8.21
CA GLU A 97 28.77 -24.90 -7.00
C GLU A 97 29.73 -23.75 -7.33
N ALA A 98 30.62 -23.94 -8.31
CA ALA A 98 31.52 -22.89 -8.79
C ALA A 98 30.75 -21.64 -9.24
N ARG A 99 29.64 -21.82 -9.96
CA ARG A 99 28.79 -20.69 -10.38
C ARG A 99 28.13 -19.99 -9.19
N LYS A 100 27.71 -20.73 -8.17
CA LYS A 100 27.12 -20.17 -6.94
C LYS A 100 28.16 -19.33 -6.19
N LEU A 101 29.37 -19.86 -6.02
CA LEU A 101 30.49 -19.15 -5.37
C LEU A 101 30.84 -17.86 -6.12
N VAL A 102 30.90 -17.88 -7.45
CA VAL A 102 31.16 -16.66 -8.26
C VAL A 102 30.03 -15.64 -8.12
N LEU A 103 28.77 -16.08 -8.01
CA LEU A 103 27.65 -15.16 -7.78
C LEU A 103 27.69 -14.56 -6.37
N GLU A 104 28.05 -15.34 -5.37
CA GLU A 104 28.21 -14.90 -3.99
C GLU A 104 29.39 -13.93 -3.86
N SER A 105 30.54 -14.23 -4.44
CA SER A 105 31.69 -13.32 -4.45
C SER A 105 31.37 -12.00 -5.13
N LYS A 106 30.68 -12.01 -6.28
CA LYS A 106 30.20 -10.78 -6.93
C LYS A 106 29.19 -10.00 -6.08
N LYS A 107 28.36 -10.67 -5.28
CA LYS A 107 27.45 -9.98 -4.33
C LYS A 107 28.25 -9.35 -3.20
N HIS A 108 29.20 -10.07 -2.62
CA HIS A 108 30.09 -9.56 -1.57
C HIS A 108 30.94 -8.39 -2.07
N GLU A 109 31.45 -8.45 -3.30
CA GLU A 109 32.22 -7.37 -3.93
C GLU A 109 31.36 -6.12 -4.20
N LYS A 110 30.09 -6.29 -4.60
CA LYS A 110 29.16 -5.17 -4.70
C LYS A 110 28.86 -4.54 -3.35
N LEU A 111 28.61 -5.37 -2.33
CA LEU A 111 28.38 -4.90 -0.96
C LEU A 111 29.62 -4.18 -0.40
N SER A 112 30.84 -4.69 -0.65
CA SER A 112 32.06 -4.04 -0.18
C SER A 112 32.37 -2.73 -0.92
N LYS A 113 32.08 -2.65 -2.23
CA LYS A 113 32.15 -1.40 -3.00
C LYS A 113 31.14 -0.36 -2.51
N ASP A 114 29.95 -0.77 -2.09
CA ASP A 114 28.94 0.11 -1.49
C ASP A 114 29.30 0.57 -0.05
N VAL A 115 30.24 -0.09 0.63
CA VAL A 115 30.70 0.26 1.99
C VAL A 115 31.79 1.33 1.99
N GLY A 116 32.40 1.65 0.84
CA GLY A 116 33.36 2.75 0.73
C GLY A 116 32.66 4.10 0.90
N LEU A 117 32.68 4.68 2.11
CA LEU A 117 32.29 6.06 2.48
C LEU A 117 31.29 6.69 1.49
N VAL A 118 30.15 6.04 1.28
CA VAL A 118 29.12 6.58 0.41
C VAL A 118 28.53 7.76 1.15
N THR A 119 29.02 8.97 0.84
CA THR A 119 28.35 10.18 1.24
C THR A 119 26.96 10.08 0.63
N LEU A 120 25.96 9.76 1.48
CA LEU A 120 24.59 9.52 1.05
C LEU A 120 24.20 10.60 0.03
N GLY A 121 23.69 10.17 -1.13
CA GLY A 121 23.25 11.12 -2.15
C GLY A 121 22.25 12.11 -1.55
N ARG A 122 22.14 13.33 -2.09
CA ARG A 122 21.24 14.38 -1.57
C ARG A 122 19.83 13.88 -1.28
N HIS A 123 19.28 13.03 -2.15
CA HIS A 123 17.98 12.39 -1.98
C HIS A 123 17.92 11.40 -0.82
N GLN A 124 18.98 10.58 -0.65
CA GLN A 124 19.08 9.61 0.45
C GLN A 124 19.22 10.33 1.80
N LYS A 125 20.03 11.40 1.88
CA LYS A 125 20.12 12.27 3.07
C LYS A 125 18.76 12.85 3.43
N ARG A 126 18.05 13.42 2.45
CA ARG A 126 16.69 13.95 2.67
C ARG A 126 15.71 12.88 3.14
N ARG A 127 15.80 11.66 2.59
CA ARG A 127 14.96 10.54 3.01
C ARG A 127 15.26 10.13 4.46
N ALA A 128 16.53 10.03 4.84
CA ALA A 128 16.96 9.72 6.21
C ALA A 128 16.46 10.78 7.20
N GLN A 129 16.65 12.07 6.89
CA GLN A 129 16.14 13.19 7.70
C GLN A 129 14.62 13.15 7.86
N ASN A 130 13.88 12.84 6.79
CA ASN A 130 12.43 12.70 6.87
C ASN A 130 12.02 11.52 7.77
N ILE A 131 12.74 10.40 7.72
CA ILE A 131 12.50 9.23 8.58
C ILE A 131 12.77 9.59 10.05
N GLU A 132 13.88 10.26 10.34
CA GLU A 132 14.23 10.70 11.69
C GLU A 132 13.22 11.70 12.23
N TYR A 133 12.83 12.69 11.42
CA TYR A 133 11.79 13.65 11.80
C TYR A 133 10.45 12.96 12.07
N ALA A 134 10.06 11.98 11.25
CA ALA A 134 8.86 11.20 11.50
C ALA A 134 8.96 10.41 12.82
N ARG A 135 10.14 9.87 13.16
CA ARG A 135 10.39 9.19 14.45
C ARG A 135 10.26 10.14 15.64
N GLN A 136 10.86 11.32 15.54
CA GLN A 136 10.81 12.35 16.60
C GLN A 136 9.37 12.87 16.81
N THR A 137 8.61 13.02 15.73
CA THR A 137 7.26 13.59 15.77
C THR A 137 6.13 12.55 15.88
N LYS A 138 6.46 11.32 16.28
CA LYS A 138 5.45 10.25 16.47
C LYS A 138 4.40 10.61 17.52
N LEU A 139 4.81 11.31 18.59
CA LEU A 139 3.93 11.76 19.66
C LEU A 139 3.78 13.28 19.56
N PRO A 140 2.59 13.83 19.88
CA PRO A 140 2.47 15.26 20.10
C PRO A 140 3.35 15.65 21.29
N HIS A 141 4.03 16.79 21.18
CA HIS A 141 4.81 17.32 22.29
C HIS A 141 3.86 17.76 23.42
N PRO A 142 4.17 17.52 24.70
CA PRO A 142 3.24 17.74 25.82
C PRO A 142 2.74 19.19 25.91
N ASN A 143 3.61 20.16 25.60
CA ASN A 143 3.28 21.59 25.69
C ASN A 143 2.74 22.20 24.37
N VAL A 144 2.03 21.42 23.54
CA VAL A 144 1.49 21.92 22.27
C VAL A 144 0.13 22.54 22.49
N GLU A 145 0.06 23.86 22.33
CA GLU A 145 -1.21 24.58 22.27
C GLU A 145 -2.07 24.12 21.08
N PRO A 146 -3.39 24.04 21.23
CA PRO A 146 -4.31 23.73 20.14
C PRO A 146 -4.13 24.68 18.95
N ILE A 147 -4.29 24.16 17.73
CA ILE A 147 -4.10 24.99 16.52
C ILE A 147 -5.10 26.15 16.44
N LEU A 148 -6.28 25.98 17.03
CA LEU A 148 -7.37 26.96 17.03
C LEU A 148 -7.14 28.12 18.01
N SER A 149 -6.17 28.03 18.92
CA SER A 149 -5.83 29.13 19.84
C SER A 149 -4.89 30.18 19.21
N ARG A 150 -4.58 30.02 17.92
CA ARG A 150 -3.79 31.00 17.15
C ARG A 150 -4.68 32.17 16.71
N PRO A 151 -4.12 33.37 16.48
CA PRO A 151 -2.70 33.73 16.39
C PRO A 151 -1.96 33.79 17.73
N ARG A 152 -0.66 33.50 17.73
CA ARG A 152 0.18 33.66 18.94
C ARG A 152 0.49 35.13 19.20
N PRO A 153 0.38 35.64 20.44
CA PRO A 153 0.63 37.05 20.73
C PRO A 153 2.11 37.43 20.53
N ILE A 154 3.04 36.58 20.99
CA ILE A 154 4.49 36.82 20.91
C ILE A 154 5.13 35.69 20.09
N ILE A 155 5.90 36.06 19.06
CA ILE A 155 6.66 35.13 18.24
C ILE A 155 8.12 35.58 18.17
N THR A 156 9.04 34.62 18.22
CA THR A 156 10.46 34.86 17.93
C THR A 156 10.68 34.86 16.41
N GLY A 157 11.08 36.02 15.86
CA GLY A 157 11.38 36.19 14.43
C GLY A 157 10.14 36.52 13.56
N ARG A 158 10.20 36.19 12.26
CA ARG A 158 9.12 36.52 11.31
C ARG A 158 7.94 35.54 11.46
N ARG A 159 6.74 36.08 11.70
CA ARG A 159 5.49 35.32 11.69
C ARG A 159 5.28 34.61 10.36
N ARG A 160 5.04 33.30 10.42
CA ARG A 160 4.72 32.47 9.26
C ARG A 160 3.26 32.06 9.33
N VAL A 161 2.49 32.53 8.36
CA VAL A 161 1.08 32.17 8.20
C VAL A 161 0.97 30.68 7.84
N PRO A 162 0.20 29.88 8.60
CA PRO A 162 -0.05 28.48 8.26
C PRO A 162 -0.76 28.34 6.91
N VAL A 163 -0.44 27.27 6.16
CA VAL A 163 -1.13 26.98 4.90
C VAL A 163 -2.35 26.11 5.18
N PHE A 164 -3.53 26.59 4.82
CA PHE A 164 -4.76 25.79 4.85
C PHE A 164 -4.73 24.72 3.75
N VAL A 165 -4.92 23.47 4.14
CA VAL A 165 -4.88 22.30 3.24
C VAL A 165 -6.06 21.39 3.56
N CYS A 166 -6.63 20.77 2.53
CA CYS A 166 -7.64 19.73 2.66
C CYS A 166 -7.11 18.39 2.13
N ALA A 167 -7.16 17.34 2.95
CA ALA A 167 -6.88 15.97 2.54
C ALA A 167 -8.19 15.20 2.38
N ARG A 168 -8.70 15.10 1.14
CA ARG A 168 -9.92 14.34 0.78
C ARG A 168 -11.09 14.61 1.75
N GLY A 169 -11.34 15.89 2.03
CA GLY A 169 -12.43 16.35 2.91
C GLY A 169 -12.03 16.56 4.38
N ILE A 170 -10.79 16.27 4.79
CA ILE A 170 -10.30 16.58 6.14
C ILE A 170 -9.46 17.86 6.08
N PRO A 171 -9.92 18.97 6.69
CA PRO A 171 -9.16 20.20 6.76
C PRO A 171 -8.05 20.10 7.82
N PHE A 172 -6.90 20.69 7.53
CA PHE A 172 -5.84 20.89 8.51
C PHE A 172 -4.95 22.08 8.12
N LEU A 173 -4.30 22.68 9.12
CA LEU A 173 -3.32 23.73 8.92
C LEU A 173 -1.91 23.14 8.90
N ARG A 174 -1.16 23.43 7.83
CA ARG A 174 0.23 23.00 7.69
C ARG A 174 1.17 24.15 8.03
N ILE A 175 1.87 24.01 9.17
CA ILE A 175 2.81 25.01 9.68
C ILE A 175 4.20 24.88 9.02
N LYS A 176 4.74 23.66 8.93
CA LYS A 176 6.09 23.37 8.41
C LYS A 176 6.10 22.11 7.54
N LYS A 177 7.09 22.00 6.65
CA LYS A 177 7.46 20.77 5.94
C LYS A 177 8.79 20.22 6.51
N PRO A 178 8.95 18.90 6.67
CA PRO A 178 7.94 17.83 6.54
C PRO A 178 6.83 17.92 7.61
N GLN A 179 5.65 17.35 7.32
CA GLN A 179 4.51 17.32 8.24
C GLN A 179 4.81 16.38 9.42
N PRO A 180 4.46 16.74 10.67
CA PRO A 180 4.68 15.87 11.82
C PRO A 180 3.87 14.56 11.71
N GLU A 181 4.48 13.45 12.13
CA GLU A 181 3.89 12.12 11.98
C GLU A 181 2.62 11.93 12.82
N SER A 182 2.55 12.56 13.99
CA SER A 182 1.35 12.61 14.83
C SER A 182 0.13 13.17 14.07
N LEU A 183 0.30 14.27 13.35
CA LEU A 183 -0.75 14.88 12.53
C LEU A 183 -1.11 14.00 11.33
N SER A 184 -0.11 13.49 10.62
CA SER A 184 -0.31 12.56 9.50
C SER A 184 -1.09 11.31 9.94
N ARG A 185 -0.81 10.77 11.13
CA ARG A 185 -1.54 9.63 11.72
C ARG A 185 -3.00 9.97 11.97
N VAL A 186 -3.30 11.12 12.58
CA VAL A 186 -4.68 11.55 12.84
C VAL A 186 -5.47 11.73 11.54
N ILE A 187 -4.84 12.31 10.50
CA ILE A 187 -5.46 12.44 9.18
C ILE A 187 -5.79 11.06 8.60
N ARG A 188 -4.84 10.12 8.62
CA ARG A 188 -5.08 8.75 8.14
C ARG A 188 -6.21 8.05 8.91
N GLN A 189 -6.27 8.23 10.23
CA GLN A 189 -7.34 7.66 11.06
C GLN A 189 -8.71 8.24 10.67
N LYS A 190 -8.81 9.56 10.48
CA LYS A 190 -10.02 10.23 10.03
C LYS A 190 -10.41 9.82 8.60
N LEU A 191 -9.45 9.61 7.69
CA LEU A 191 -9.73 9.10 6.34
C LEU A 191 -10.31 7.68 6.40
N ALA A 192 -9.70 6.80 7.19
CA ALA A 192 -10.19 5.44 7.39
C ALA A 192 -11.62 5.43 7.99
N GLN A 193 -11.92 6.32 8.93
CA GLN A 193 -13.27 6.47 9.47
C GLN A 193 -14.26 6.93 8.40
N ARG A 194 -13.89 7.90 7.56
CA ARG A 194 -14.73 8.36 6.44
C ARG A 194 -15.00 7.23 5.45
N ASP A 195 -13.98 6.47 5.08
CA ASP A 195 -14.13 5.36 4.13
C ASP A 195 -15.01 4.25 4.73
N LYS A 196 -14.89 3.97 6.05
CA LYS A 196 -15.79 3.04 6.76
C LYS A 196 -17.25 3.52 6.73
N LEU A 197 -17.49 4.80 7.00
CA LEU A 197 -18.80 5.43 6.97
C LEU A 197 -19.42 5.40 5.56
N THR A 198 -18.63 5.75 4.54
CA THR A 198 -19.04 5.71 3.13
C THR A 198 -19.33 4.28 2.67
N GLY A 199 -18.45 3.34 3.02
CA GLY A 199 -18.60 1.93 2.69
C GLY A 199 -19.81 1.29 3.37
N ARG A 200 -20.09 1.65 4.63
CA ARG A 200 -21.31 1.22 5.34
C ARG A 200 -22.56 1.67 4.60
N ARG A 201 -22.64 2.95 4.21
CA ARG A 201 -23.78 3.49 3.46
C ARG A 201 -23.97 2.75 2.13
N ALA A 202 -22.89 2.54 1.38
CA ALA A 202 -22.96 1.84 0.10
C ALA A 202 -23.43 0.39 0.25
N ARG A 203 -22.95 -0.32 1.28
CA ARG A 203 -23.41 -1.69 1.58
C ARG A 203 -24.89 -1.72 1.94
N LEU A 204 -25.32 -0.88 2.89
CA LEU A 204 -26.71 -0.83 3.33
C LEU A 204 -27.68 -0.43 2.20
N TYR A 205 -27.21 0.37 1.25
CA TYR A 205 -28.00 0.68 0.05
C TYR A 205 -28.22 -0.56 -0.81
N ALA A 206 -27.19 -1.39 -1.02
CA ALA A 206 -27.36 -2.66 -1.72
C ALA A 206 -28.27 -3.61 -0.95
N ASP A 207 -28.07 -3.75 0.37
CA ASP A 207 -28.92 -4.59 1.23
C ASP A 207 -30.39 -4.12 1.19
N LEU A 208 -30.64 -2.81 1.09
CA LEU A 208 -31.98 -2.25 0.98
C LEU A 208 -32.66 -2.65 -0.33
N LEU A 209 -31.92 -2.68 -1.45
CA LEU A 209 -32.44 -3.14 -2.73
C LEU A 209 -32.85 -4.61 -2.64
N PHE A 210 -31.99 -5.47 -2.08
CA PHE A 210 -32.32 -6.88 -1.86
C PHE A 210 -33.52 -7.05 -0.95
N ALA A 211 -33.59 -6.34 0.18
CA ALA A 211 -34.72 -6.43 1.09
C ALA A 211 -36.03 -5.96 0.44
N SER A 212 -35.97 -4.98 -0.47
CA SER A 212 -37.12 -4.56 -1.26
C SER A 212 -37.54 -5.62 -2.28
N ASP A 213 -36.60 -6.32 -2.89
CA ASP A 213 -36.88 -7.42 -3.81
C ASP A 213 -37.53 -8.59 -3.06
N GLU A 214 -37.01 -9.00 -1.91
CA GLU A 214 -37.61 -10.05 -1.07
C GLU A 214 -39.05 -9.69 -0.65
N GLU A 215 -39.30 -8.44 -0.29
CA GLU A 215 -40.65 -7.95 0.01
C GLU A 215 -41.59 -8.04 -1.21
N ASN A 216 -41.06 -7.80 -2.42
CA ASN A 216 -41.83 -7.98 -3.66
C ASN A 216 -42.10 -9.47 -3.92
N TRP A 217 -41.12 -10.35 -3.66
CA TRP A 217 -41.26 -11.80 -3.79
C TRP A 217 -42.30 -12.36 -2.82
N ASP A 218 -42.26 -11.98 -1.54
CA ASP A 218 -43.29 -12.35 -0.56
C ASP A 218 -44.68 -11.88 -1.00
N ARG A 219 -44.76 -10.68 -1.59
CA ARG A 219 -46.02 -10.15 -2.13
C ARG A 219 -46.57 -10.99 -3.28
N TYR A 220 -45.70 -11.51 -4.15
CA TYR A 220 -46.12 -12.39 -5.25
C TYR A 220 -46.52 -13.79 -4.75
N LEU A 221 -45.85 -14.32 -3.73
CA LEU A 221 -46.15 -15.64 -3.16
C LEU A 221 -47.43 -15.65 -2.31
N GLN A 222 -47.79 -14.52 -1.69
CA GLN A 222 -48.96 -14.45 -0.80
C GLN A 222 -50.32 -14.36 -1.50
N ASP A 223 -50.36 -14.21 -2.83
CA ASP A 223 -51.56 -14.22 -3.70
C ASP A 223 -52.83 -13.70 -3.01
N ARG A 224 -52.75 -12.49 -2.41
CA ARG A 224 -53.92 -11.83 -1.85
C ARG A 224 -54.74 -11.28 -3.00
N ASP A 225 -56.00 -11.72 -3.07
CA ASP A 225 -57.03 -11.22 -3.99
C ASP A 225 -56.87 -9.72 -4.27
N PRO A 226 -56.84 -9.28 -5.55
CA PRO A 226 -56.67 -7.88 -5.94
C PRO A 226 -57.74 -6.92 -5.40
N VAL A 227 -58.76 -7.40 -4.70
CA VAL A 227 -59.97 -6.67 -4.27
C VAL A 227 -59.87 -6.08 -2.85
N LEU A 228 -58.90 -6.50 -2.02
CA LEU A 228 -58.71 -5.98 -0.65
C LEU A 228 -57.83 -4.71 -0.54
N TRP A 229 -57.48 -4.11 -1.68
CA TRP A 229 -56.66 -2.90 -1.80
C TRP A 229 -57.25 -1.63 -1.18
N LYS A 230 -58.53 -1.61 -0.78
CA LYS A 230 -59.22 -0.40 -0.31
C LYS A 230 -59.36 -0.25 1.21
N LYS A 231 -58.87 -1.19 2.03
CA LYS A 231 -59.15 -1.19 3.49
C LYS A 231 -57.96 -1.10 4.43
N TYR A 232 -56.78 -0.70 3.95
CA TYR A 232 -55.70 -0.25 4.82
C TYR A 232 -55.37 1.21 4.53
N ASP A 233 -56.04 2.04 5.33
CA ASP A 233 -55.86 3.46 5.62
C ASP A 233 -54.50 4.09 5.28
N LYS A 234 -54.55 5.10 4.41
CA LYS A 234 -54.08 6.49 4.56
C LYS A 234 -52.74 6.81 5.26
N GLN A 235 -51.82 5.86 5.39
CA GLN A 235 -50.41 6.12 5.67
C GLN A 235 -49.57 5.27 4.72
N PRO A 236 -48.46 5.79 4.17
CA PRO A 236 -47.53 4.95 3.42
C PRO A 236 -46.94 3.89 4.37
N THR A 237 -47.51 2.69 4.37
CA THR A 237 -47.21 1.53 5.23
C THR A 237 -45.89 0.84 4.84
N TRP A 238 -44.87 1.57 4.42
CA TRP A 238 -43.65 0.97 3.85
C TRP A 238 -42.61 0.50 4.90
N ILE A 239 -42.85 0.62 6.22
CA ILE A 239 -41.74 0.53 7.20
C ILE A 239 -42.15 -0.10 8.55
N LYS A 240 -43.23 -0.89 8.68
CA LYS A 240 -43.49 -1.63 9.93
C LYS A 240 -43.78 -3.10 9.63
N GLY A 241 -42.88 -3.98 10.06
CA GLY A 241 -42.97 -5.43 9.88
C GLY A 241 -42.42 -5.96 8.55
N THR A 242 -41.73 -5.13 7.76
CA THR A 242 -41.19 -5.48 6.43
C THR A 242 -39.71 -5.85 6.50
N TRP A 243 -39.23 -6.65 5.54
CA TRP A 243 -37.81 -7.02 5.43
C TRP A 243 -36.91 -5.78 5.29
N ALA A 244 -37.42 -4.75 4.61
CA ALA A 244 -36.69 -3.50 4.37
C ALA A 244 -36.63 -2.55 5.58
N GLN A 245 -37.46 -2.74 6.62
CA GLN A 245 -37.61 -1.76 7.70
C GLN A 245 -36.30 -1.49 8.44
N ASP A 246 -35.64 -2.54 8.93
CA ASP A 246 -34.44 -2.40 9.75
C ASP A 246 -33.23 -1.98 8.90
N VAL A 247 -33.17 -2.44 7.66
CA VAL A 247 -32.15 -2.03 6.69
C VAL A 247 -32.30 -0.55 6.34
N TRP A 248 -33.53 -0.07 6.11
CA TRP A 248 -33.83 1.33 5.87
C TRP A 248 -33.42 2.21 7.04
N ARG A 249 -33.81 1.84 8.28
CA ARG A 249 -33.41 2.58 9.49
C ARG A 249 -31.89 2.64 9.64
N ALA A 250 -31.20 1.53 9.40
CA ALA A 250 -29.75 1.48 9.44
C ALA A 250 -29.12 2.36 8.34
N TYR A 251 -29.71 2.35 7.14
CA TYR A 251 -29.28 3.17 6.01
C TYR A 251 -29.46 4.66 6.28
N GLU A 252 -30.66 5.08 6.73
CA GLU A 252 -30.98 6.45 7.11
C GLU A 252 -30.04 6.96 8.20
N LYS A 253 -29.81 6.14 9.24
CA LYS A 253 -28.82 6.45 10.27
C LYS A 253 -27.43 6.64 9.66
N SER A 254 -27.00 5.76 8.74
CA SER A 254 -25.70 5.88 8.07
C SER A 254 -25.59 7.14 7.21
N VAL A 255 -26.67 7.58 6.57
CA VAL A 255 -26.71 8.83 5.81
C VAL A 255 -26.53 10.01 6.76
N ASN A 256 -27.24 10.01 7.89
CA ASN A 256 -27.13 11.07 8.90
C ASN A 256 -25.73 11.09 9.54
N ASP A 257 -25.16 9.92 9.87
CA ASP A 257 -23.81 9.80 10.41
C ASP A 257 -22.76 10.38 9.43
N ASN A 258 -22.91 10.12 8.12
CA ASN A 258 -22.04 10.70 7.10
C ASN A 258 -22.18 12.23 7.03
N ARG A 259 -23.42 12.75 7.03
CA ARG A 259 -23.70 14.18 6.98
C ARG A 259 -23.13 14.90 8.21
N ASN A 260 -23.39 14.36 9.40
CA ASN A 260 -22.86 14.89 10.65
C ASN A 260 -21.33 14.87 10.68
N TYR A 261 -20.71 13.82 10.13
CA TYR A 261 -19.27 13.73 10.00
C TYR A 261 -18.72 14.84 9.10
N GLU A 262 -19.34 15.08 7.94
CA GLU A 262 -18.95 16.13 7.00
C GLU A 262 -19.14 17.54 7.59
N GLN A 263 -20.27 17.81 8.23
CA GLN A 263 -20.54 19.08 8.90
C GLN A 263 -19.48 19.42 9.95
N ARG A 264 -19.14 18.47 10.83
CA ARG A 264 -18.08 18.69 11.84
C ARG A 264 -16.73 19.09 11.22
N HIS A 265 -16.38 18.53 10.05
CA HIS A 265 -15.17 18.94 9.35
C HIS A 265 -15.33 20.28 8.66
N GLN A 266 -16.50 20.64 8.15
CA GLN A 266 -16.78 21.98 7.62
C GLN A 266 -16.65 23.04 8.72
N ASP A 267 -17.26 22.84 9.89
CA ASP A 267 -17.14 23.75 11.03
C ASP A 267 -15.67 23.93 11.44
N THR A 268 -14.92 22.82 11.47
CA THR A 268 -13.49 22.84 11.76
C THR A 268 -12.70 23.60 10.67
N ALA A 269 -13.07 23.46 9.40
CA ALA A 269 -12.45 24.17 8.29
C ALA A 269 -12.64 25.68 8.42
N GLU A 270 -13.86 26.12 8.73
CA GLU A 270 -14.19 27.53 8.92
C GLU A 270 -13.41 28.13 10.10
N ALA A 271 -13.34 27.41 11.23
CA ALA A 271 -12.56 27.83 12.38
C ALA A 271 -11.07 27.97 12.04
N MET A 272 -10.50 27.01 11.30
CA MET A 272 -9.12 27.09 10.82
C MET A 272 -8.90 28.23 9.83
N TRP A 273 -9.88 28.56 8.99
CA TRP A 273 -9.79 29.67 8.05
C TRP A 273 -9.76 31.02 8.76
N LYS A 274 -10.59 31.21 9.78
CA LYS A 274 -10.58 32.42 10.63
C LYS A 274 -9.20 32.64 11.27
N VAL A 275 -8.57 31.56 11.75
CA VAL A 275 -7.19 31.60 12.27
C VAL A 275 -6.19 32.07 11.21
N VAL A 276 -6.30 31.58 9.97
CA VAL A 276 -5.38 31.98 8.89
C VAL A 276 -5.55 33.45 8.53
N LEU A 277 -6.79 33.97 8.50
CA LEU A 277 -7.06 35.38 8.27
C LEU A 277 -6.45 36.25 9.37
N ALA A 278 -6.67 35.89 10.64
CA ALA A 278 -6.11 36.61 11.78
C ALA A 278 -4.56 36.60 11.78
N GLU A 279 -3.94 35.47 11.45
CA GLU A 279 -2.47 35.38 11.32
C GLU A 279 -1.93 36.22 10.15
N ARG A 280 -2.69 36.38 9.05
CA ARG A 280 -2.31 37.24 7.91
C ARG A 280 -2.35 38.71 8.29
N GLU A 281 -3.45 39.17 8.87
CA GLU A 281 -3.62 40.56 9.31
C GLU A 281 -2.50 40.96 10.29
N LEU A 282 -2.18 40.08 11.23
CA LEU A 282 -1.14 40.36 12.22
C LEU A 282 0.27 40.32 11.59
N ALA A 283 0.51 39.42 10.63
CA ALA A 283 1.77 39.40 9.89
C ALA A 283 1.99 40.67 9.04
N GLU A 284 0.93 41.22 8.45
CA GLU A 284 0.98 42.48 7.69
C GLU A 284 1.29 43.67 8.60
N LYS A 285 0.66 43.74 9.79
CA LYS A 285 0.95 44.77 10.81
C LYS A 285 2.40 44.72 11.28
N GLU A 286 2.91 43.54 11.63
CA GLU A 286 4.31 43.35 12.04
C GLU A 286 5.30 43.68 10.91
N GLU A 287 4.94 43.39 9.65
CA GLU A 287 5.77 43.74 8.51
C GLU A 287 5.81 45.24 8.24
N ALA A 288 4.69 45.95 8.39
CA ALA A 288 4.63 47.40 8.30
C ALA A 288 5.45 48.08 9.41
N GLN A 289 5.31 47.63 10.67
CA GLN A 289 6.10 48.14 11.79
C GLN A 289 7.60 47.95 11.60
N ARG A 290 8.02 46.78 11.10
CA ARG A 290 9.43 46.53 10.79
C ARG A 290 9.94 47.41 9.65
N LYS A 291 9.15 47.62 8.59
CA LYS A 291 9.52 48.54 7.50
C LYS A 291 9.71 49.97 8.03
N ALA A 292 8.82 50.43 8.92
CA ALA A 292 8.95 51.73 9.58
C ALA A 292 10.22 51.81 10.44
N GLN A 293 10.52 50.81 11.27
CA GLN A 293 11.75 50.77 12.09
C GLN A 293 13.03 50.73 11.25
N VAL A 294 13.04 50.05 10.10
CA VAL A 294 14.19 50.03 9.19
C VAL A 294 14.42 51.41 8.56
N VAL A 295 13.34 52.14 8.22
CA VAL A 295 13.44 53.51 7.72
C VAL A 295 13.93 54.47 8.82
N GLU A 296 13.46 54.31 10.06
CA GLU A 296 13.85 55.15 11.19
C GLU A 296 15.29 54.91 11.68
N SER A 297 15.78 53.67 11.59
CA SER A 297 17.16 53.31 11.99
C SER A 297 18.22 53.62 10.93
N ASN A 298 17.80 53.98 9.71
CA ASN A 298 18.70 54.30 8.60
C ASN A 298 18.33 55.66 7.99
N PRO A 299 18.44 56.78 8.73
CA PRO A 299 18.23 58.10 8.17
C PRO A 299 19.32 58.37 7.13
N ASP A 300 18.91 58.65 5.89
CA ASP A 300 19.82 59.00 4.80
C ASP A 300 20.80 60.11 5.24
N PRO A 301 22.12 59.96 5.04
CA PRO A 301 23.08 61.01 5.37
C PRO A 301 23.07 62.05 4.26
N ILE A 302 22.04 62.89 4.23
CA ILE A 302 22.02 64.05 3.34
C ILE A 302 21.76 65.27 4.20
N LEU A 303 22.85 65.98 4.51
CA LEU A 303 22.97 67.45 4.51
C LEU A 303 24.26 67.86 5.26
N SER A 304 25.43 67.67 4.63
CA SER A 304 26.62 68.46 4.95
C SER A 304 27.58 68.46 3.76
N ASN A 305 27.26 69.25 2.72
CA ASN A 305 28.27 69.85 1.83
C ASN A 305 27.59 70.74 0.78
N GLN A 306 27.22 71.95 1.20
CA GLN A 306 27.20 73.11 0.32
C GLN A 306 27.81 74.29 1.10
N LYS A 307 29.15 74.35 1.07
CA LYS A 307 29.92 75.58 1.29
C LYS A 307 30.50 75.95 -0.07
N HIS A 308 30.06 77.07 -0.62
CA HIS A 308 30.82 77.91 -1.55
C HIS A 308 30.60 79.36 -1.17
#